data_AF-X1NUC9-F1
#
_entry.id   AF-X1NUC9-F1
#
_cell.length_a   1.000
_cell.length_b   1.000
_cell.length_c   1.000
_cell.angle_alpha   90.00
_cell.angle_beta   90.00
_cell.angle_gamma   90.00
#
_symmetry.space_group_name_H-M   'P 1'
#
loop_
_entity.id
_entity.type
_entity.pdbx_description
1 polymer ?
#
loop_
_entity_poly.entity_id
_entity_poly.type
_entity_poly.pdbx_seq_one_letter_code
_entity_poly.pdbx_strand_id
1 'polypeptide(L)' 'MNDLIQQEIFEIELLAWLKNKGFLRNMIFGGGTMLRLCYDLKRYSVELDFWIYRD' A
#
# COMPACT_ATOMS: atom_id res chain seq x y z
N MET A 1 2.37 5.04 -18.85
CA MET A 1 2.02 3.63 -18.53
C MET A 1 3.14 2.96 -17.75
N ASN A 2 4.41 3.05 -18.20
CA ASN A 2 5.55 2.51 -17.46
C ASN A 2 5.67 3.12 -16.05
N ASP A 3 5.46 4.42 -15.92
CA ASP A 3 5.59 5.12 -14.63
C ASP A 3 4.61 4.59 -13.57
N LEU A 4 3.37 4.25 -13.96
CA LEU A 4 2.37 3.70 -13.03
C LEU A 4 2.70 2.27 -12.60
N ILE A 5 3.33 1.48 -13.49
CA ILE A 5 3.83 0.15 -13.15
C ILE A 5 5.02 0.26 -12.18
N GLN A 6 5.96 1.17 -12.44
CA GLN A 6 7.10 1.42 -11.54
C GLN A 6 6.62 1.93 -10.18
N GLN A 7 5.62 2.79 -10.17
CA GLN A 7 4.99 3.29 -8.94
C GLN A 7 4.35 2.15 -8.14
N GLU A 8 3.60 1.25 -8.78
CA GLU A 8 3.00 0.09 -8.11
C GLU A 8 4.06 -0.86 -7.53
N ILE A 9 5.15 -1.11 -8.26
CA ILE A 9 6.31 -1.88 -7.76
C ILE A 9 6.90 -1.19 -6.53
N PHE A 10 7.13 0.12 -6.61
CA PHE A 10 7.67 0.91 -5.50
C PHE A 10 6.76 0.86 -4.26
N GLU A 11 5.44 0.95 -4.42
CA GLU A 11 4.47 0.85 -3.31
C GLU A 11 4.54 -0.51 -2.62
N ILE A 12 4.66 -1.60 -3.38
CA ILE A 12 4.83 -2.95 -2.84
C ILE A 12 6.15 -3.06 -2.07
N GLU A 13 7.25 -2.57 -2.63
CA GLU A 13 8.57 -2.58 -1.98
C GLU A 13 8.58 -1.73 -0.69
N LEU A 14 7.96 -0.56 -0.71
CA LEU A 14 7.82 0.31 0.44
C LEU A 14 6.98 -0.35 1.54
N LEU A 15 5.85 -0.97 1.21
CA LEU A 15 5.03 -1.73 2.16
C LEU A 15 5.83 -2.87 2.80
N ALA A 16 6.62 -3.60 2.01
CA ALA A 16 7.49 -4.67 2.53
C ALA A 16 8.57 -4.11 3.47
N TRP A 17 9.20 -2.99 3.11
CA TRP A 17 10.19 -2.32 3.95
C TRP A 17 9.59 -1.82 5.27
N LEU A 18 8.42 -1.15 5.22
CA LEU A 18 7.71 -0.65 6.39
C LEU A 18 7.32 -1.78 7.35
N LYS A 19 6.83 -2.91 6.79
CA LYS A 19 6.55 -4.13 7.55
C LYS A 19 7.81 -4.64 8.25
N ASN A 20 8.92 -4.77 7.54
CA ASN A 20 10.17 -5.31 8.08
C ASN A 20 10.79 -4.41 9.17
N LYS A 21 10.56 -3.10 9.10
CA LYS A 21 10.95 -2.16 10.16
C LYS A 21 9.96 -2.08 11.33
N GLY A 22 8.83 -2.76 11.24
CA GLY A 22 7.80 -2.79 12.28
C GLY A 22 6.91 -1.56 12.34
N PHE A 23 7.00 -0.64 11.37
CA PHE A 23 6.20 0.59 11.35
C PHE A 23 4.70 0.32 11.23
N LEU A 24 4.32 -0.78 10.57
CA LEU A 24 2.92 -1.12 10.30
C LEU A 24 2.20 -1.81 11.48
N ARG A 25 2.86 -1.98 12.65
CA ARG A 25 2.34 -2.81 13.76
C ARG A 25 0.95 -2.40 14.24
N ASN A 26 0.67 -1.09 14.28
CA ASN A 26 -0.60 -0.54 14.77
C ASN A 26 -1.33 0.24 13.65
N MET A 27 -1.13 -0.17 12.40
CA MET A 27 -1.70 0.51 11.23
C MET A 27 -2.56 -0.47 10.43
N ILE A 28 -3.74 -0.02 10.04
CA ILE A 28 -4.65 -0.74 9.15
C ILE A 28 -4.48 -0.15 7.76
N PHE A 29 -3.98 -0.95 6.82
CA PHE A 29 -3.86 -0.56 5.42
C PHE A 29 -5.24 -0.57 4.75
N GLY A 30 -5.60 0.52 4.09
CA GLY A 30 -6.91 0.69 3.46
C GLY A 30 -6.83 1.49 2.15
N GLY A 31 -7.99 1.97 1.70
CA GLY A 31 -8.08 2.85 0.54
C GLY A 31 -7.95 2.16 -0.82
N GLY A 32 -7.78 2.97 -1.86
CA GLY A 32 -7.81 2.53 -3.26
C GLY A 32 -6.64 1.62 -3.65
N THR A 33 -5.46 1.87 -3.07
CA THR A 33 -4.26 1.08 -3.37
C THR A 33 -4.29 -0.26 -2.66
N MET A 34 -4.88 -0.36 -1.46
CA MET A 34 -5.18 -1.65 -0.85
C MET A 34 -6.13 -2.46 -1.74
N LEU A 35 -7.18 -1.85 -2.30
CA LEU A 35 -8.07 -2.54 -3.24
C LEU A 35 -7.34 -2.98 -4.51
N ARG A 36 -6.40 -2.18 -5.02
CA ARG A 36 -5.55 -2.54 -6.16
C ARG A 36 -4.66 -3.74 -5.86
N LEU A 37 -3.90 -3.68 -4.77
CA LEU A 37 -2.87 -4.68 -4.46
C LEU A 37 -3.44 -5.98 -3.86
N CYS A 38 -4.50 -5.89 -3.06
CA CYS A 38 -5.06 -7.03 -2.34
C CYS A 38 -6.32 -7.61 -2.99
N TYR A 39 -7.04 -6.84 -3.82
CA TYR A 39 -8.34 -7.24 -4.39
C TYR A 39 -8.44 -7.01 -5.91
N ASP A 40 -7.32 -6.80 -6.60
CA ASP A 40 -7.24 -6.70 -8.07
C ASP A 40 -8.20 -5.63 -8.66
N LEU A 41 -8.25 -4.45 -8.03
CA LEU A 41 -8.95 -3.30 -8.58
C LEU A 41 -8.43 -2.98 -9.99
N LYS A 42 -9.35 -2.84 -10.96
CA LYS A 42 -9.06 -2.68 -12.40
C LYS A 42 -8.62 -1.27 -12.81
N ARG A 43 -7.85 -0.59 -11.96
CA ARG A 43 -7.15 0.66 -12.25
C ARG A 43 -5.94 0.80 -11.34
N TYR A 44 -4.91 1.51 -11.79
CA TYR A 44 -3.83 1.95 -10.90
C TYR A 44 -4.37 2.89 -9.81
N SER A 45 -3.66 2.93 -8.70
CA SER A 45 -3.88 3.80 -7.54
C SER A 45 -2.51 4.20 -7.01
N VAL A 46 -2.34 5.43 -6.52
CA VAL A 46 -1.00 6.04 -6.30
C VAL A 46 -0.83 6.59 -4.86
N GLU A 47 -1.55 6.01 -3.90
CA GLU A 47 -1.60 6.54 -2.52
C GLU A 47 -1.63 5.40 -1.51
N LEU A 48 -0.83 5.46 -0.43
CA LEU A 48 -0.91 4.48 0.65
C LEU A 48 -1.71 5.07 1.82
N ASP A 49 -2.95 4.62 1.98
CA ASP A 49 -3.84 5.05 3.07
C ASP A 49 -3.72 4.13 4.28
N PHE A 50 -3.54 4.73 5.46
CA PHE A 50 -3.48 3.99 6.71
C PHE A 50 -4.34 4.63 7.78
N TRP A 51 -5.02 3.76 8.54
CA TRP A 51 -5.67 4.13 9.80
C TRP A 51 -4.80 3.69 10.96
N ILE A 52 -4.66 4.52 11.99
CA ILE A 52 -3.99 4.11 13.23
C ILE A 52 -5.01 3.37 14.08
N TYR A 53 -4.70 2.13 14.43
CA TYR A 53 -5.43 1.40 15.45
C TYR A 53 -4.91 1.82 16.83
N ARG A 54 -5.81 2.29 17.69
CA ARG A 54 -5.56 2.57 19.11
C ARG A 54 -6.59 1.79 19.90
N ASP A 55 -6.11 1.00 20.87
CA ASP A 55 -6.95 0.34 21.88
C ASP A 55 -7.66 1.36 22.77
#